data_AF-A0A2T9Y5J4-F1
#
_entry.id   AF-A0A2T9Y5J4-F1
#
_cell.length_a   1.000
_cell.length_b   1.000
_cell.length_c   1.000
_cell.angle_alpha   90.00
_cell.angle_beta   90.00
_cell.angle_gamma   90.00
#
_symmetry.space_group_name_H-M   'P 1'
#
loop_
_entity.id
_entity.type
_entity.pdbx_description
1 polymer ?
#
loop_
_entity_poly.entity_id
_entity_poly.type
_entity_poly.pdbx_seq_one_letter_code
_entity_poly.pdbx_strand_id
1 'polypeptide(L)'
;YVIHHSASKSVEAYYQESGRAGRDGMPASCVLYYRPQDASKITTWAVGSGVNEQVEKSLAMVRYCEQITTCRKLWVEEYFNTGDLLNKDNPCGVCDICEQKKQGIEPQNLDITDEAVTIINILGTLKKYKQTMTFLQLLDTYCGNGLKKLPWVNDLVENGKAIISKKYQREVKEKIVNYLLLHNFIAEKYHFTSYSVIARLIVGNSGQRIFNKRIDQVRTFLPGNALFMPHIPQTTTKLKSKNNTQSNLEDDNDIPSDLENDNNTPLESEDDHDIPLKLENDFDTTPRLEDVPDNMSPKRKRTIKIESSSESDE
;
A
#
# COMPACT_ATOMS: atom_id res chain seq x y z
N TYR A 1 18.83 8.04 16.84
CA TYR A 1 17.65 7.67 16.02
C TYR A 1 18.07 7.44 14.58
N VAL A 2 17.23 6.80 13.77
CA VAL A 2 17.31 6.77 12.30
C VAL A 2 15.93 7.13 11.74
N ILE A 3 15.88 8.04 10.76
CA ILE A 3 14.64 8.48 10.14
C ILE A 3 14.73 8.22 8.64
N HIS A 4 13.77 7.45 8.12
CA HIS A 4 13.58 7.22 6.71
C HIS A 4 12.50 8.17 6.19
N HIS A 5 12.91 9.12 5.34
CA HIS A 5 11.97 10.04 4.68
C HIS A 5 11.03 9.31 3.69
N SER A 6 11.54 8.26 3.05
CA SER A 6 10.80 7.41 2.11
C SER A 6 11.12 5.96 2.42
N ALA A 7 10.22 5.04 2.06
CA ALA A 7 10.47 3.61 2.20
C ALA A 7 11.69 3.18 1.37
N SER A 8 12.50 2.30 1.96
CA SER A 8 13.66 1.70 1.30
C SER A 8 13.21 0.81 0.13
N LYS A 9 14.15 0.42 -0.71
CA LYS A 9 13.88 -0.41 -1.90
C LYS A 9 13.59 -1.88 -1.56
N SER A 10 13.92 -2.30 -0.35
CA SER A 10 13.65 -3.64 0.16
C SER A 10 13.66 -3.64 1.69
N VAL A 11 13.13 -4.71 2.28
CA VAL A 11 13.13 -4.92 3.74
C VAL A 11 14.56 -5.10 4.26
N GLU A 12 15.44 -5.74 3.50
CA GLU A 12 16.86 -5.92 3.87
C GLU A 12 17.59 -4.60 3.96
N ALA A 13 17.39 -3.71 2.97
CA ALA A 13 17.97 -2.38 2.98
C ALA A 13 17.46 -1.59 4.21
N TYR A 14 16.15 -1.61 4.45
CA TYR A 14 15.55 -0.96 5.61
C TYR A 14 16.14 -1.50 6.93
N TYR A 15 16.27 -2.82 7.06
CA TYR A 15 16.82 -3.46 8.25
C TYR A 15 18.29 -3.10 8.50
N GLN A 16 19.12 -3.11 7.45
CA GLN A 16 20.52 -2.71 7.56
C GLN A 16 20.70 -1.23 7.90
N GLU A 17 19.88 -0.35 7.32
CA GLU A 17 19.91 1.09 7.55
C GLU A 17 19.43 1.44 8.96
N SER A 18 18.27 0.92 9.38
CA SER A 18 17.70 1.14 10.70
C SER A 18 18.55 0.52 11.82
N GLY A 19 19.19 -0.64 11.57
CA GLY A 19 20.11 -1.31 12.50
C GLY A 19 21.42 -0.56 12.78
N ARG A 20 21.64 0.62 12.18
CA ARG A 20 22.73 1.54 12.56
C ARG A 20 22.43 2.31 13.83
N ALA A 21 21.17 2.39 14.25
CA ALA A 21 20.75 3.02 15.50
C ALA A 21 21.12 2.16 16.72
N GLY A 22 21.46 2.78 17.86
CA GLY A 22 21.54 2.08 19.15
C GLY A 22 22.67 1.04 19.26
N ARG A 23 23.81 1.24 18.58
CA ARG A 23 24.99 0.34 18.66
C ARG A 23 25.66 0.32 20.03
N ASP A 24 25.38 1.34 20.84
CA ASP A 24 25.76 1.45 22.24
C ASP A 24 24.87 0.61 23.17
N GLY A 25 23.85 -0.08 22.63
CA GLY A 25 22.88 -0.87 23.40
C GLY A 25 21.81 -0.03 24.09
N MET A 26 21.83 1.29 23.93
CA MET A 26 20.84 2.19 24.50
C MET A 26 19.59 2.23 23.62
N PRO A 27 18.40 2.55 24.18
CA PRO A 27 17.18 2.68 23.40
C PRO A 27 17.34 3.69 22.26
N ALA A 28 16.96 3.27 21.05
CA ALA A 28 16.99 4.11 19.87
C ALA A 28 15.69 3.95 19.06
N SER A 29 15.29 5.03 18.39
CA SER A 29 14.07 5.05 17.57
C SER A 29 14.41 4.98 16.08
N CYS A 30 13.64 4.18 15.36
CA CYS A 30 13.65 4.07 13.90
C CYS A 30 12.27 4.46 13.38
N VAL A 31 12.19 5.55 12.61
CA VAL A 31 10.91 6.09 12.11
C VAL A 31 10.92 6.06 10.59
N LEU A 32 9.88 5.47 10.00
CA LEU A 32 9.68 5.40 8.56
C LEU A 32 8.45 6.21 8.16
N TYR A 33 8.65 7.24 7.35
CA TYR A 33 7.55 7.95 6.69
C TYR A 33 7.13 7.20 5.42
N TYR A 34 5.84 6.88 5.34
CA TYR A 34 5.25 6.19 4.20
C TYR A 34 3.87 6.76 3.90
N ARG A 35 3.59 6.97 2.61
CA ARG A 35 2.24 7.20 2.12
C ARG A 35 1.87 6.09 1.14
N PRO A 36 0.61 5.61 1.15
CA PRO A 36 0.19 4.55 0.24
C PRO A 36 0.48 4.86 -1.25
N GLN A 37 0.30 6.11 -1.68
CA GLN A 37 0.61 6.57 -3.04
C GLN A 37 2.07 6.35 -3.49
N ASP A 38 3.02 6.14 -2.56
CA ASP A 38 4.41 5.89 -2.89
C ASP A 38 4.68 4.42 -3.23
N ALA A 39 3.72 3.51 -3.01
CA ALA A 39 3.82 2.10 -3.38
C ALA A 39 4.20 1.92 -4.86
N SER A 40 3.45 2.56 -5.76
CA SER A 40 3.71 2.49 -7.20
C SER A 40 5.08 3.04 -7.60
N LYS A 41 5.64 3.99 -6.85
CA LYS A 41 6.98 4.53 -7.16
C LYS A 41 8.08 3.51 -6.83
N ILE A 42 7.91 2.80 -5.71
CA ILE A 42 8.84 1.77 -5.24
C ILE A 42 8.85 0.61 -6.25
N THR A 43 7.68 0.15 -6.71
CA THR A 43 7.56 -0.91 -7.73
C THR A 43 8.07 -0.48 -9.10
N THR A 44 7.76 0.75 -9.53
CA THR A 44 8.22 1.32 -10.81
C THR A 44 9.75 1.40 -10.89
N TRP A 45 10.40 1.83 -9.81
CA TRP A 45 11.87 1.83 -9.74
C TRP A 45 12.43 0.42 -9.89
N ALA A 46 11.82 -0.56 -9.22
CA ALA A 46 12.24 -1.96 -9.28
C ALA A 46 12.10 -2.55 -10.70
N VAL A 47 11.00 -2.25 -11.40
CA VAL A 47 10.82 -2.69 -12.79
C VAL A 47 11.83 -2.03 -13.72
N GLY A 48 12.17 -0.76 -13.50
CA GLY A 48 13.25 -0.09 -14.23
C GLY A 48 14.61 -0.77 -14.09
N SER A 49 14.84 -1.54 -13.03
CA SER A 49 16.08 -2.31 -12.86
C SER A 49 16.18 -3.56 -13.76
N GLY A 50 15.05 -4.04 -14.30
CA GLY A 50 14.99 -5.26 -15.12
C GLY A 50 15.16 -6.57 -14.36
N VAL A 51 15.23 -6.54 -13.02
CA VAL A 51 15.44 -7.72 -12.17
C VAL A 51 14.14 -8.08 -11.43
N ASN A 52 13.53 -9.22 -11.76
CA ASN A 52 12.27 -9.67 -11.15
C ASN A 52 12.35 -9.79 -9.62
N GLU A 53 13.49 -10.27 -9.10
CA GLU A 53 13.74 -10.37 -7.66
C GLU A 53 13.63 -9.00 -6.96
N GLN A 54 14.03 -7.92 -7.65
CA GLN A 54 13.95 -6.58 -7.10
C GLN A 54 12.50 -6.11 -6.95
N VAL A 55 11.60 -6.54 -7.84
CA VAL A 55 10.17 -6.23 -7.77
C VAL A 55 9.55 -6.91 -6.55
N GLU A 56 9.83 -8.20 -6.34
CA GLU A 56 9.34 -8.94 -5.17
C GLU A 56 9.83 -8.35 -3.85
N LYS A 57 11.12 -7.99 -3.77
CA LYS A 57 11.70 -7.30 -2.60
C LYS A 57 11.05 -5.93 -2.33
N SER A 58 10.75 -5.20 -3.39
CA SER A 58 10.08 -3.90 -3.32
C SER A 58 8.64 -4.06 -2.86
N LEU A 59 7.93 -5.06 -3.36
CA LEU A 59 6.57 -5.41 -2.95
C LEU A 59 6.53 -5.84 -1.47
N ALA A 60 7.51 -6.61 -1.01
CA ALA A 60 7.65 -6.97 0.40
C ALA A 60 7.81 -5.73 1.29
N MET A 61 8.58 -4.73 0.86
CA MET A 61 8.70 -3.47 1.59
C MET A 61 7.38 -2.69 1.64
N VAL A 62 6.62 -2.67 0.55
CA VAL A 62 5.27 -2.07 0.54
C VAL A 62 4.35 -2.82 1.52
N ARG A 63 4.38 -4.16 1.53
CA ARG A 63 3.62 -4.98 2.49
C ARG A 63 4.01 -4.69 3.94
N TYR A 64 5.30 -4.50 4.22
CA TYR A 64 5.76 -4.09 5.53
C TYR A 64 5.14 -2.75 5.95
N CYS A 65 5.11 -1.77 5.05
CA CYS A 65 4.55 -0.45 5.35
C CYS A 65 3.02 -0.46 5.55
N GLU A 66 2.30 -1.24 4.74
CA GLU A 66 0.83 -1.31 4.78
C GLU A 66 0.28 -2.17 5.92
N GLN A 67 1.06 -3.13 6.44
CA GLN A 67 0.62 -3.97 7.54
C GLN A 67 0.43 -3.16 8.83
N ILE A 68 -0.73 -3.37 9.48
CA ILE A 68 -1.14 -2.70 10.73
C ILE A 68 -1.53 -3.67 11.85
N THR A 69 -1.49 -4.98 11.61
CA THR A 69 -1.95 -6.00 12.60
C THR A 69 -0.81 -6.77 13.26
N THR A 70 0.26 -7.08 12.54
CA THR A 70 1.41 -7.85 13.05
C THR A 70 2.47 -6.94 13.63
N CYS A 71 2.99 -7.28 14.82
CA CYS A 71 4.16 -6.60 15.41
C CYS A 71 5.31 -6.48 14.39
N ARG A 72 5.92 -5.29 14.28
CA ARG A 72 7.01 -5.01 13.31
C ARG A 72 8.17 -5.99 13.41
N LYS A 73 8.59 -6.35 14.63
CA LYS A 73 9.64 -7.36 14.88
C LYS A 73 9.27 -8.72 14.29
N LEU A 74 8.10 -9.24 14.65
CA LEU A 74 7.63 -10.56 14.21
C LEU A 74 7.49 -10.62 12.69
N TRP A 75 7.01 -9.54 12.06
CA TRP A 75 6.92 -9.47 10.60
C TRP A 75 8.29 -9.57 9.93
N VAL A 76 9.30 -8.87 10.45
CA VAL A 76 10.68 -8.93 9.93
C VAL A 76 11.29 -10.32 10.14
N GLU A 77 11.07 -10.95 11.30
CA GLU A 77 11.54 -12.32 11.56
C GLU A 77 10.88 -13.34 10.61
N GLU A 78 9.58 -13.18 10.32
CA GLU A 78 8.86 -13.98 9.33
C GLU A 78 9.43 -13.78 7.93
N TYR A 79 9.71 -12.54 7.51
CA TYR A 79 10.31 -12.24 6.21
C TYR A 79 11.66 -12.94 5.99
N PHE A 80 12.53 -12.94 7.00
CA PHE A 80 13.85 -13.58 6.92
C PHE A 80 13.81 -15.10 7.14
N ASN A 81 12.63 -15.70 7.26
CA ASN A 81 12.45 -17.14 7.46
C ASN A 81 13.32 -17.71 8.59
N THR A 82 13.55 -16.96 9.68
CA THR A 82 14.14 -17.48 10.91
C THR A 82 13.12 -18.33 11.69
N GLY A 83 12.35 -19.14 10.95
CA GLY A 83 11.03 -19.71 11.29
C GLY A 83 11.00 -20.71 12.43
N ASP A 84 12.15 -21.26 12.82
CA ASP A 84 12.23 -22.25 13.90
C ASP A 84 12.14 -21.64 15.32
N LEU A 85 12.13 -20.30 15.43
CA LEU A 85 12.06 -19.56 16.71
C LEU A 85 10.87 -18.60 16.81
N LEU A 86 9.96 -18.61 15.83
CA LEU A 86 8.82 -17.68 15.77
C LEU A 86 7.76 -18.04 16.81
N ASN A 87 7.99 -17.63 18.05
CA ASN A 87 6.96 -17.61 19.06
C ASN A 87 6.04 -16.40 18.76
N LYS A 88 4.99 -16.61 17.95
CA LYS A 88 3.99 -15.58 17.59
C LYS A 88 3.33 -14.94 18.81
N ASP A 89 3.44 -15.60 19.96
CA ASP A 89 2.95 -15.13 21.26
C ASP A 89 3.90 -14.12 21.95
N ASN A 90 5.05 -13.80 21.35
CA ASN A 90 6.04 -12.89 21.94
C ASN A 90 6.25 -11.60 21.12
N PRO A 91 5.26 -10.69 21.07
CA PRO A 91 5.43 -9.39 20.40
C PRO A 91 6.48 -8.52 21.10
N CYS A 92 7.14 -7.62 20.38
CA CYS A 92 8.23 -6.81 20.95
C CYS A 92 7.77 -5.82 22.05
N GLY A 93 6.49 -5.47 22.08
CA GLY A 93 5.92 -4.57 23.08
C GLY A 93 6.28 -3.08 22.91
N VAL A 94 7.14 -2.72 21.95
CA VAL A 94 7.68 -1.35 21.81
C VAL A 94 7.50 -0.72 20.42
N CYS A 95 7.05 -1.49 19.41
CA CYS A 95 6.73 -0.91 18.09
C CYS A 95 5.38 -0.20 18.08
N ASP A 96 5.16 0.61 17.05
CA ASP A 96 3.91 1.35 16.79
C ASP A 96 2.65 0.49 16.93
N ILE A 97 2.64 -0.70 16.34
CA ILE A 97 1.49 -1.62 16.38
C ILE A 97 1.27 -2.18 17.80
N CYS A 98 2.35 -2.53 18.52
CA CYS A 98 2.25 -3.01 19.89
C CYS A 98 1.79 -1.90 20.84
N GLU A 99 2.22 -0.67 20.60
CA GLU A 99 1.83 0.50 21.38
C GLU A 99 0.35 0.83 21.16
N GLN A 100 -0.14 0.83 19.92
CA GLN A 100 -1.55 1.00 19.60
C GLN A 100 -2.42 -0.06 20.29
N LYS A 101 -1.99 -1.33 20.27
CA LYS A 101 -2.71 -2.41 20.95
C LYS A 101 -2.78 -2.18 22.47
N LYS A 102 -1.71 -1.69 23.10
CA LYS A 102 -1.72 -1.33 24.54
C LYS A 102 -2.67 -0.17 24.85
N GLN A 103 -2.85 0.75 23.90
CA GLN A 103 -3.81 1.85 24.00
C GLN A 103 -5.26 1.44 23.67
N GLY A 104 -5.50 0.16 23.34
CA GLY A 104 -6.82 -0.33 22.94
C GLY A 104 -7.26 0.13 21.54
N ILE A 105 -6.33 0.64 20.73
CA ILE A 105 -6.60 1.03 19.34
C ILE A 105 -6.34 -0.21 18.47
N GLU A 106 -7.41 -0.90 18.11
CA GLU A 106 -7.32 -2.09 17.26
C GLU A 106 -7.81 -1.81 15.83
N PRO A 107 -7.13 -2.35 14.79
CA PRO A 107 -7.64 -2.32 13.43
C PRO A 107 -8.99 -3.02 13.30
N GLN A 108 -9.87 -2.47 12.47
CA GLN A 108 -11.18 -3.07 12.21
C GLN A 108 -11.13 -3.93 10.95
N ASN A 109 -11.61 -5.16 11.05
CA ASN A 109 -11.83 -6.02 9.89
C ASN A 109 -13.13 -5.60 9.20
N LEU A 110 -13.00 -4.90 8.08
CA LEU A 110 -14.11 -4.35 7.32
C LEU A 110 -14.26 -5.05 5.98
N ASP A 111 -15.52 -5.26 5.60
CA ASP A 111 -15.89 -5.66 4.25
C ASP A 111 -15.78 -4.43 3.32
N ILE A 112 -14.95 -4.59 2.28
CA ILE A 112 -14.68 -3.58 1.25
C ILE A 112 -15.10 -4.06 -0.15
N THR A 113 -16.03 -5.01 -0.22
CA THR A 113 -16.46 -5.63 -1.48
C THR A 113 -17.08 -4.60 -2.43
N ASP A 114 -17.91 -3.69 -1.93
CA ASP A 114 -18.56 -2.66 -2.75
C ASP A 114 -17.52 -1.71 -3.38
N GLU A 115 -16.49 -1.37 -2.61
CA GLU A 115 -15.38 -0.54 -3.03
C GLU A 115 -14.51 -1.26 -4.07
N ALA A 116 -14.21 -2.54 -3.84
CA ALA A 116 -13.47 -3.38 -4.78
C ALA A 116 -14.22 -3.51 -6.12
N VAL A 117 -15.53 -3.82 -6.08
CA VAL A 117 -16.39 -3.92 -7.26
C VAL A 117 -16.42 -2.60 -8.02
N THR A 118 -16.56 -1.47 -7.31
CA THR A 118 -16.55 -0.13 -7.92
C THR A 118 -15.26 0.13 -8.68
N ILE A 119 -14.10 -0.10 -8.05
CA ILE A 119 -12.80 0.14 -8.68
C ILE A 119 -12.58 -0.79 -9.88
N ILE A 120 -12.94 -2.07 -9.75
CA ILE A 120 -12.81 -3.06 -10.82
C ILE A 120 -13.72 -2.71 -12.00
N ASN A 121 -14.94 -2.22 -11.76
CA ASN A 121 -15.86 -1.77 -12.82
C ASN A 121 -15.33 -0.54 -13.57
N ILE A 122 -14.71 0.40 -12.87
CA ILE A 122 -14.05 1.57 -13.48
C ILE A 122 -12.92 1.10 -14.41
N LEU A 123 -12.00 0.26 -13.91
CA LEU A 123 -10.88 -0.25 -14.69
C LEU A 123 -11.34 -1.17 -15.85
N GLY A 124 -12.38 -1.96 -15.64
CA GLY A 124 -12.97 -2.81 -16.69
C GLY A 124 -13.62 -2.00 -17.81
N THR A 125 -14.22 -0.86 -17.49
CA THR A 125 -14.80 0.05 -18.49
C THR A 125 -13.71 0.78 -19.26
N LEU A 126 -12.64 1.23 -18.61
CA LEU A 126 -11.47 1.81 -19.30
C LEU A 126 -10.88 0.87 -20.35
N LYS A 127 -10.81 -0.42 -20.05
CA LYS A 127 -10.32 -1.44 -20.99
C LYS A 127 -11.16 -1.45 -22.28
N LYS A 128 -12.47 -1.25 -22.20
CA LYS A 128 -13.36 -1.18 -23.39
C LYS A 128 -13.06 0.04 -24.26
N TYR A 129 -12.77 1.17 -23.62
CA TYR A 129 -12.37 2.41 -24.29
C TYR A 129 -10.89 2.45 -24.68
N LYS A 130 -10.13 1.36 -24.47
CA LYS A 130 -8.66 1.29 -24.68
C LYS A 130 -7.88 2.38 -23.92
N GLN A 131 -8.42 2.85 -22.80
CA GLN A 131 -7.79 3.82 -21.92
C GLN A 131 -7.20 3.11 -20.69
N THR A 132 -6.29 3.80 -20.01
CA THR A 132 -5.69 3.37 -18.75
C THR A 132 -5.51 4.60 -17.86
N MET A 133 -5.37 4.39 -16.56
CA MET A 133 -5.19 5.48 -15.60
C MET A 133 -4.08 5.17 -14.61
N THR A 134 -3.47 6.21 -14.04
CA THR A 134 -2.49 6.09 -12.96
C THR A 134 -3.18 5.92 -11.60
N PHE A 135 -2.41 5.58 -10.56
CA PHE A 135 -2.92 5.46 -9.19
C PHE A 135 -3.67 6.70 -8.72
N LEU A 136 -3.08 7.89 -8.90
CA LEU A 136 -3.70 9.17 -8.50
C LEU A 136 -5.00 9.44 -9.28
N GLN A 137 -5.02 9.17 -10.59
CA GLN A 137 -6.21 9.35 -11.40
C GLN A 137 -7.36 8.43 -10.97
N LEU A 138 -7.04 7.16 -10.63
CA LEU A 138 -8.02 6.23 -10.08
C LEU A 138 -8.54 6.71 -8.73
N LEU A 139 -7.65 7.11 -7.83
CA LEU A 139 -7.99 7.59 -6.50
C LEU A 139 -8.89 8.84 -6.56
N ASP A 140 -8.55 9.81 -7.40
CA ASP A 140 -9.36 11.02 -7.57
C ASP A 140 -10.75 10.65 -8.08
N THR A 141 -10.84 9.77 -9.11
CA THR A 141 -12.12 9.27 -9.63
C THR A 141 -12.93 8.57 -8.54
N TYR A 142 -12.28 7.74 -7.72
CA TYR A 142 -12.90 7.04 -6.58
C TYR A 142 -13.31 7.99 -5.44
N CYS A 143 -12.67 9.16 -5.34
CA CYS A 143 -13.10 10.24 -4.45
C CYS A 143 -14.27 11.06 -5.02
N GLY A 144 -14.64 10.86 -6.29
CA GLY A 144 -15.59 11.68 -7.02
C GLY A 144 -14.98 12.98 -7.58
N ASN A 145 -13.67 13.16 -7.43
CA ASN A 145 -12.93 14.27 -8.01
C ASN A 145 -12.56 13.90 -9.46
N GLY A 146 -12.69 14.84 -10.40
CA GLY A 146 -12.31 14.58 -11.79
C GLY A 146 -13.35 13.85 -12.66
N LEU A 147 -14.57 13.62 -12.15
CA LEU A 147 -15.70 13.07 -12.94
C LEU A 147 -15.99 13.88 -14.22
N LYS A 148 -15.69 15.18 -14.24
CA LYS A 148 -15.83 16.04 -15.42
C LYS A 148 -14.99 15.56 -16.62
N LYS A 149 -13.86 14.89 -16.38
CA LYS A 149 -12.97 14.39 -17.43
C LYS A 149 -13.42 13.03 -17.99
N LEU A 150 -14.28 12.31 -17.26
CA LEU A 150 -14.72 10.95 -17.60
C LEU A 150 -16.26 10.85 -17.44
N PRO A 151 -17.05 11.38 -18.40
CA PRO A 151 -18.50 11.41 -18.30
C PRO A 151 -19.14 10.02 -18.11
N TRP A 152 -18.57 8.99 -18.73
CA TRP A 152 -19.02 7.59 -18.61
C TRP A 152 -18.91 7.02 -17.19
N VAL A 153 -18.13 7.63 -16.30
CA VAL A 153 -18.10 7.24 -14.88
C VAL A 153 -19.42 7.60 -14.21
N ASN A 154 -20.04 8.72 -14.59
CA ASN A 154 -21.37 9.08 -14.09
C ASN A 154 -22.40 8.05 -14.52
N ASP A 155 -22.34 7.57 -15.76
CA ASP A 155 -23.22 6.49 -16.23
C ASP A 155 -23.05 5.20 -15.39
N LEU A 156 -21.82 4.87 -14.96
CA LEU A 156 -21.61 3.72 -14.07
C LEU A 156 -22.24 3.93 -12.69
N VAL A 157 -22.19 5.15 -12.17
CA VAL A 157 -22.82 5.51 -10.88
C VAL A 157 -24.33 5.48 -11.00
N GLU A 158 -24.89 6.05 -12.06
CA GLU A 158 -26.34 6.06 -12.33
C GLU A 158 -26.89 4.65 -12.54
N ASN A 159 -26.14 3.79 -13.24
CA ASN A 159 -26.51 2.39 -13.44
C ASN A 159 -26.25 1.49 -12.21
N GLY A 160 -25.83 2.05 -11.07
CA GLY A 160 -25.56 1.31 -9.83
C GLY A 160 -24.37 0.36 -9.91
N LYS A 161 -23.50 0.49 -10.91
CA LYS A 161 -22.29 -0.33 -11.10
C LYS A 161 -21.08 0.23 -10.38
N ALA A 162 -21.12 1.49 -9.96
CA ALA A 162 -20.08 2.14 -9.17
C ALA A 162 -20.72 2.91 -8.01
N ILE A 163 -20.25 2.66 -6.78
CA ILE A 163 -20.71 3.38 -5.59
C ILE A 163 -19.58 4.31 -5.14
N ILE A 164 -19.68 5.59 -5.48
CA ILE A 164 -18.75 6.60 -4.98
C ILE A 164 -19.16 6.96 -3.55
N SER A 165 -18.72 6.14 -2.60
CA SER A 165 -19.05 6.32 -1.20
C SER A 165 -18.22 7.43 -0.54
N LYS A 166 -18.85 8.26 0.29
CA LYS A 166 -18.17 9.19 1.23
C LYS A 166 -17.87 8.54 2.59
N LYS A 167 -18.10 7.23 2.72
CA LYS A 167 -17.90 6.45 3.96
C LYS A 167 -16.48 6.55 4.50
N TYR A 168 -15.48 6.59 3.62
CA TYR A 168 -14.06 6.58 3.98
C TYR A 168 -13.37 7.90 3.62
N GLN A 169 -12.45 8.33 4.48
CA GLN A 169 -11.53 9.43 4.22
C GLN A 169 -10.57 9.09 3.05
N ARG A 170 -9.95 10.11 2.44
CA ARG A 170 -9.06 9.94 1.28
C ARG A 170 -7.90 8.99 1.59
N GLU A 171 -7.30 9.13 2.77
CA GLU A 171 -6.17 8.34 3.25
C GLU A 171 -6.54 6.86 3.40
N VAL A 172 -7.79 6.58 3.79
CA VAL A 172 -8.33 5.22 3.90
C VAL A 172 -8.62 4.66 2.51
N LYS A 173 -9.15 5.48 1.60
CA LYS A 173 -9.35 5.08 0.20
C LYS A 173 -8.03 4.73 -0.47
N GLU A 174 -6.96 5.47 -0.20
CA GLU A 174 -5.61 5.17 -0.65
C GLU A 174 -5.15 3.77 -0.19
N LYS A 175 -5.35 3.44 1.10
CA LYS A 175 -5.06 2.11 1.64
C LYS A 175 -5.89 1.01 0.98
N ILE A 176 -7.18 1.26 0.70
CA ILE A 176 -8.04 0.30 -0.01
C ILE A 176 -7.49 0.01 -1.41
N VAL A 177 -7.10 1.03 -2.17
CA VAL A 177 -6.53 0.83 -3.51
C VAL A 177 -5.23 0.04 -3.43
N ASN A 178 -4.35 0.36 -2.48
CA ASN A 178 -3.11 -0.39 -2.27
C ASN A 178 -3.35 -1.84 -1.85
N TYR A 179 -4.33 -2.09 -0.98
CA TYR A 179 -4.71 -3.45 -0.62
C TYR A 179 -5.15 -4.23 -1.87
N LEU A 180 -5.98 -3.64 -2.73
CA LEU A 180 -6.41 -4.29 -3.98
C LEU A 180 -5.24 -4.56 -4.93
N LEU A 181 -4.24 -3.70 -4.94
CA LEU A 181 -3.01 -3.90 -5.71
C LEU A 181 -2.16 -5.05 -5.12
N LEU A 182 -1.91 -5.05 -3.81
CA LEU A 182 -1.10 -6.06 -3.13
C LEU A 182 -1.68 -7.49 -3.21
N HIS A 183 -3.02 -7.60 -3.33
CA HIS A 183 -3.76 -8.85 -3.41
C HIS A 183 -4.18 -9.25 -4.84
N ASN A 184 -3.59 -8.62 -5.86
CA ASN A 184 -3.83 -8.92 -7.29
C ASN A 184 -5.28 -8.75 -7.76
N PHE A 185 -6.09 -7.95 -7.06
CA PHE A 185 -7.39 -7.51 -7.60
C PHE A 185 -7.19 -6.50 -8.73
N ILE A 186 -6.16 -5.66 -8.58
CA ILE A 186 -5.67 -4.70 -9.56
C ILE A 186 -4.20 -5.06 -9.82
N ALA A 187 -3.70 -4.75 -11.01
CA ALA A 187 -2.29 -4.91 -11.35
C ALA A 187 -1.74 -3.65 -12.02
N GLU A 188 -0.41 -3.48 -11.96
CA GLU A 188 0.30 -2.41 -12.65
C GLU A 188 0.81 -2.90 -14.00
N LYS A 189 0.53 -2.14 -15.05
CA LYS A 189 1.16 -2.24 -16.36
C LYS A 189 2.10 -1.07 -16.52
N TYR A 190 3.36 -1.37 -16.79
CA TYR A 190 4.39 -0.36 -16.94
C TYR A 190 4.49 0.10 -18.39
N HIS A 191 4.66 1.41 -18.57
CA HIS A 191 4.94 2.00 -19.86
C HIS A 191 6.23 2.79 -19.80
N PHE A 192 7.17 2.40 -20.65
CA PHE A 192 8.47 3.02 -20.76
C PHE A 192 8.35 4.24 -21.67
N THR A 193 8.71 5.39 -21.14
CA THR A 193 8.96 6.62 -21.90
C THR A 193 10.46 6.87 -21.92
N SER A 194 10.93 7.80 -22.74
CA SER A 194 12.37 8.09 -22.89
C SER A 194 13.10 8.39 -21.57
N TYR A 195 12.38 8.94 -20.58
CA TYR A 195 12.98 9.41 -19.32
C TYR A 195 12.36 8.79 -18.06
N SER A 196 11.23 8.08 -18.19
CA SER A 196 10.50 7.59 -17.03
C SER A 196 9.70 6.33 -17.32
N VAL A 197 9.51 5.51 -16.31
CA VAL A 197 8.55 4.40 -16.35
C VAL A 197 7.29 4.89 -15.65
N ILE A 198 6.14 4.74 -16.32
CA ILE A 198 4.84 5.15 -15.77
C ILE A 198 4.03 3.89 -15.48
N ALA A 199 3.64 3.70 -14.21
CA ALA A 199 2.71 2.66 -13.81
C ALA A 199 1.26 3.05 -14.13
N ARG A 200 0.57 2.18 -14.89
CA ARG A 200 -0.84 2.28 -15.25
C ARG A 200 -1.61 1.11 -14.65
N LEU A 201 -2.80 1.36 -14.14
CA LEU A 201 -3.60 0.34 -13.48
C LEU A 201 -4.47 -0.42 -14.48
N ILE A 202 -4.52 -1.73 -14.30
CA ILE A 202 -5.36 -2.68 -15.04
C ILE A 202 -6.07 -3.63 -14.06
N VAL A 203 -7.12 -4.31 -14.52
CA VAL A 203 -7.79 -5.34 -13.72
C VAL A 203 -6.86 -6.56 -13.56
N GLY A 204 -6.59 -6.96 -12.31
CA GLY A 204 -5.76 -8.12 -11.99
C GLY A 204 -6.54 -9.45 -12.02
N ASN A 205 -5.84 -10.56 -11.83
CA ASN A 205 -6.42 -11.91 -11.90
C ASN A 205 -7.51 -12.14 -10.85
N SER A 206 -7.29 -11.68 -9.61
CA SER A 206 -8.30 -11.76 -8.54
C SER A 206 -9.50 -10.84 -8.84
N GLY A 207 -9.28 -9.71 -9.54
CA GLY A 207 -10.35 -8.79 -9.92
C GLY A 207 -11.28 -9.38 -10.98
N GLN A 208 -10.74 -10.16 -11.92
CA GLN A 208 -11.54 -10.92 -12.88
C GLN A 208 -12.42 -11.98 -12.20
N ARG A 209 -11.99 -12.54 -11.06
CA ARG A 209 -12.79 -13.49 -10.29
C ARG A 209 -14.01 -12.84 -9.63
N ILE A 210 -13.92 -11.56 -9.24
CA ILE A 210 -15.07 -10.79 -8.74
C ILE A 210 -16.11 -10.60 -9.85
N PHE A 211 -15.68 -10.25 -11.07
CA PHE A 211 -16.60 -10.17 -12.22
C PHE A 211 -17.34 -11.49 -12.48
N ASN A 212 -16.64 -12.60 -12.31
CA ASN A 212 -17.19 -13.94 -12.52
C ASN A 212 -18.00 -14.46 -11.30
N LYS A 213 -18.26 -13.61 -10.29
CA LYS A 213 -18.95 -13.97 -9.04
C LYS A 213 -18.34 -15.19 -8.33
N ARG A 214 -17.01 -15.31 -8.37
CA ARG A 214 -16.25 -16.38 -7.69
C ARG A 214 -15.65 -15.96 -6.35
N ILE A 215 -15.77 -14.67 -6.01
CA ILE A 215 -15.34 -14.10 -4.73
C ILE A 215 -16.53 -13.30 -4.22
N ASP A 216 -17.06 -13.70 -3.08
CA ASP A 216 -18.28 -13.12 -2.52
C ASP A 216 -17.98 -11.99 -1.52
N GLN A 217 -16.80 -12.02 -0.88
CA GLN A 217 -16.39 -10.99 0.09
C GLN A 217 -14.90 -10.68 0.00
N VAL A 218 -14.58 -9.38 0.04
CA VAL A 218 -13.23 -8.84 0.17
C VAL A 218 -13.13 -8.13 1.51
N ARG A 219 -12.35 -8.68 2.44
CA ARG A 219 -12.18 -8.14 3.79
C ARG A 219 -10.76 -7.70 4.03
N THR A 220 -10.60 -6.53 4.67
CA THR A 220 -9.29 -6.01 5.02
C THR A 220 -9.30 -5.32 6.38
N PHE A 221 -8.13 -5.22 6.99
CA PHE A 221 -7.95 -4.46 8.22
C PHE A 221 -7.68 -3.00 7.89
N LEU A 222 -8.55 -2.12 8.36
CA LEU A 222 -8.37 -0.67 8.26
C LEU A 222 -8.12 -0.07 9.65
N PRO A 223 -7.48 1.12 9.74
CA PRO A 223 -7.30 1.82 11.01
C PRO A 223 -8.63 2.01 11.75
N GLY A 224 -8.63 1.97 13.09
CA GLY A 224 -9.86 2.06 13.89
C GLY A 224 -10.70 3.33 13.69
N ASN A 225 -10.11 4.39 13.11
CA ASN A 225 -10.76 5.65 12.73
C ASN A 225 -11.11 5.73 11.22
N ALA A 226 -11.16 4.59 10.51
CA ALA A 226 -11.29 4.57 9.06
C ALA A 226 -12.62 5.16 8.54
N LEU A 227 -13.68 5.12 9.34
CA LEU A 227 -14.97 5.69 8.98
C LEU A 227 -14.98 7.21 9.16
N PHE A 228 -15.59 7.91 8.22
CA PHE A 228 -15.82 9.35 8.35
C PHE A 228 -16.71 9.64 9.56
N MET A 229 -16.12 10.06 10.68
CA MET A 229 -16.87 10.63 11.80
C MET A 229 -17.12 12.11 11.48
N PRO A 230 -18.37 12.59 11.44
CA PRO A 230 -18.61 14.03 11.37
C PRO A 230 -17.95 14.67 12.60
N HIS A 231 -17.06 15.64 12.38
CA HIS A 231 -16.46 16.42 13.45
C HIS A 231 -17.57 17.00 14.34
N ILE A 232 -17.68 16.51 15.56
CA ILE A 232 -18.34 17.26 16.63
C ILE A 232 -17.40 18.44 16.91
N PRO A 233 -17.84 19.70 16.76
CA PRO A 233 -16.99 20.84 17.05
C PRO A 233 -16.57 20.76 18.52
N GLN A 234 -15.27 20.53 18.75
CA GLN A 234 -14.69 20.65 20.07
C GLN A 234 -14.80 22.12 20.45
N THR A 235 -15.65 22.41 21.43
CA THR A 235 -15.74 23.71 22.07
C THR A 235 -14.36 24.07 22.62
N THR A 236 -13.67 24.99 21.96
CA THR A 236 -12.46 25.59 22.48
C THR A 236 -12.84 26.45 23.67
N THR A 237 -12.68 25.92 24.88
CA THR A 237 -12.63 26.72 26.10
C THR A 237 -11.43 27.67 25.99
N LYS A 238 -11.70 28.92 25.59
CA LYS A 238 -10.76 30.03 25.64
C LYS A 238 -10.26 30.22 27.08
N LEU A 239 -9.06 29.75 27.37
CA LEU A 239 -8.28 30.23 28.49
C LEU A 239 -7.80 31.65 28.16
N LYS A 240 -8.41 32.64 28.82
CA LYS A 240 -7.95 34.03 28.85
C LYS A 240 -6.62 34.08 29.62
N SER A 241 -5.52 34.40 28.94
CA SER A 241 -4.32 34.93 29.59
C SER A 241 -4.28 36.45 29.38
N LYS A 242 -4.10 37.19 30.46
CA LYS A 242 -4.02 38.66 30.52
C LYS A 242 -2.61 39.14 30.14
N ASN A 243 -2.58 40.29 29.48
CA ASN A 243 -1.41 41.06 29.04
C ASN A 243 -0.43 41.47 30.16
N ASN A 244 0.87 41.45 29.83
CA ASN A 244 1.83 42.57 29.85
C ASN A 244 3.23 41.95 29.59
N THR A 245 4.09 42.45 28.73
CA THR A 245 4.76 43.76 28.82
C THR A 245 5.41 44.09 27.46
N GLN A 246 5.42 45.38 27.10
CA GLN A 246 6.12 45.97 25.95
C GLN A 246 7.65 45.77 26.02
N SER A 247 8.26 45.56 24.86
CA SER A 247 9.51 46.25 24.49
C SER A 247 9.62 46.31 22.96
N ASN A 248 9.65 47.53 22.45
CA ASN A 248 9.94 47.91 21.06
C ASN A 248 11.32 47.41 20.63
N LEU A 249 11.47 47.05 19.35
CA LEU A 249 12.61 47.38 18.51
C LEU A 249 12.13 47.34 17.05
N GLU A 250 12.20 48.50 16.42
CA GLU A 250 12.04 48.75 14.99
C GLU A 250 13.25 48.16 14.26
N ASP A 251 13.06 47.62 13.05
CA ASP A 251 14.03 47.74 11.97
C ASP A 251 13.33 47.47 10.63
N ASP A 252 13.45 48.48 9.77
CA ASP A 252 12.95 48.61 8.42
C ASP A 252 13.59 47.60 7.45
N ASN A 253 12.87 47.25 6.37
CA ASN A 253 13.34 47.28 4.97
C ASN A 253 12.23 46.74 4.03
N ASP A 254 11.48 47.66 3.42
CA ASP A 254 10.86 47.49 2.10
C ASP A 254 11.98 47.53 1.02
N ILE A 255 11.93 46.97 -0.20
CA ILE A 255 11.14 47.26 -1.44
C ILE A 255 11.83 46.38 -2.57
N PRO A 256 11.30 46.09 -3.79
CA PRO A 256 9.96 45.79 -4.32
C PRO A 256 9.86 44.50 -5.18
N SER A 257 8.63 44.28 -5.61
CA SER A 257 8.10 43.46 -6.72
C SER A 257 8.68 43.72 -8.12
N ASP A 258 8.51 42.72 -9.00
CA ASP A 258 7.89 42.80 -10.35
C ASP A 258 8.54 41.79 -11.32
N LEU A 259 7.73 40.91 -11.92
CA LEU A 259 7.53 40.87 -13.38
C LEU A 259 6.54 39.76 -13.78
N GLU A 260 5.65 40.18 -14.66
CA GLU A 260 4.46 39.52 -15.18
C GLU A 260 4.76 38.46 -16.25
N ASN A 261 3.97 37.38 -16.20
CA ASN A 261 3.07 36.84 -17.23
C ASN A 261 3.42 36.74 -18.74
N ASP A 262 2.85 35.68 -19.30
CA ASP A 262 2.41 35.45 -20.69
C ASP A 262 3.41 34.91 -21.74
N ASN A 263 3.15 33.68 -22.22
CA ASN A 263 2.51 33.46 -23.53
C ASN A 263 2.29 31.96 -23.85
N ASN A 264 1.03 31.62 -24.16
CA ASN A 264 0.64 30.52 -25.06
C ASN A 264 1.20 30.81 -26.47
N THR A 265 1.49 29.88 -27.39
CA THR A 265 0.54 29.04 -28.18
C THR A 265 1.38 28.21 -29.20
N PRO A 266 0.79 27.41 -30.12
CA PRO A 266 1.00 25.97 -30.26
C PRO A 266 1.97 25.56 -31.40
N LEU A 267 2.50 24.33 -31.37
CA LEU A 267 3.11 23.72 -32.54
C LEU A 267 2.58 22.29 -32.73
N GLU A 268 2.07 22.07 -33.93
CA GLU A 268 1.51 20.84 -34.48
C GLU A 268 2.59 19.78 -34.79
N SER A 269 2.10 18.54 -34.85
CA SER A 269 2.57 17.39 -35.65
C SER A 269 4.05 17.25 -35.97
N GLU A 270 4.63 16.11 -35.58
CA GLU A 270 5.42 15.29 -36.51
C GLU A 270 5.37 13.83 -36.06
N ASP A 271 5.03 12.97 -37.03
CA ASP A 271 5.11 11.53 -36.99
C ASP A 271 6.54 11.07 -36.67
N ASP A 272 6.71 9.92 -36.00
CA ASP A 272 7.72 8.94 -36.44
C ASP A 272 7.69 7.61 -35.67
N HIS A 273 7.53 6.56 -36.49
CA HIS A 273 8.15 5.24 -36.45
C HIS A 273 7.98 4.31 -35.24
N ASP A 274 6.97 3.43 -35.39
CA ASP A 274 6.93 2.09 -34.80
C ASP A 274 8.15 1.25 -35.22
N ILE A 275 8.95 0.81 -34.24
CA ILE A 275 9.90 -0.30 -34.39
C ILE A 275 9.37 -1.46 -33.53
N PRO A 276 8.97 -2.60 -34.12
CA PRO A 276 8.41 -3.71 -33.36
C PRO A 276 9.53 -4.60 -32.81
N LEU A 277 9.92 -4.39 -31.54
CA LEU A 277 10.60 -5.42 -30.78
C LEU A 277 9.55 -6.34 -30.15
N LYS A 278 9.33 -7.49 -30.80
CA LYS A 278 8.58 -8.61 -30.24
C LYS A 278 9.32 -9.15 -29.02
N LEU A 279 8.86 -8.79 -27.83
CA LEU A 279 9.03 -9.56 -26.62
C LEU A 279 7.63 -9.97 -26.17
N GLU A 280 7.22 -11.16 -26.61
CA GLU A 280 6.10 -11.87 -26.01
C GLU A 280 6.44 -12.10 -24.54
N ASN A 281 5.69 -11.43 -23.68
CA ASN A 281 5.92 -11.41 -22.24
C ASN A 281 4.59 -11.80 -21.58
N ASP A 282 4.32 -13.11 -21.61
CA ASP A 282 3.35 -13.76 -20.74
C ASP A 282 3.93 -13.76 -19.31
N PHE A 283 3.82 -12.62 -18.62
CA PHE A 283 4.17 -12.49 -17.21
C PHE A 283 3.00 -12.97 -16.34
N ASP A 284 2.98 -14.27 -16.06
CA ASP A 284 2.15 -14.84 -15.01
C ASP A 284 2.96 -14.87 -13.70
N THR A 285 2.86 -13.80 -12.90
CA THR A 285 3.43 -13.75 -11.55
C THR A 285 2.44 -14.37 -10.55
N THR A 286 2.54 -15.67 -10.32
CA THR A 286 1.88 -16.31 -9.17
C THR A 286 2.76 -17.36 -8.50
N PRO A 287 2.86 -17.35 -7.16
CA PRO A 287 2.87 -18.56 -6.36
C PRO A 287 1.42 -19.01 -6.13
N ARG A 288 1.21 -20.33 -6.23
CA ARG A 288 -0.06 -21.03 -6.03
C ARG A 288 -0.53 -20.86 -4.58
N LEU A 289 -1.73 -20.30 -4.39
CA LEU A 289 -2.45 -20.38 -3.12
C LEU A 289 -2.79 -21.85 -2.86
N GLU A 290 -2.15 -22.47 -1.88
CA GLU A 290 -2.57 -23.77 -1.36
C GLU A 290 -3.75 -23.59 -0.40
N ASP A 291 -4.76 -24.44 -0.60
CA ASP A 291 -6.03 -24.46 0.10
C ASP A 291 -5.85 -24.72 1.61
N VAL A 292 -6.55 -23.94 2.44
CA VAL A 292 -6.73 -24.21 3.87
C VAL A 292 -7.71 -25.39 4.01
N PRO A 293 -7.34 -26.53 4.61
CA PRO A 293 -8.32 -27.58 4.91
C PRO A 293 -8.94 -27.36 6.29
N ASP A 294 -10.26 -27.21 6.29
CA ASP A 294 -11.12 -27.33 7.47
C ASP A 294 -11.07 -28.74 8.07
N ASN A 295 -10.83 -28.79 9.38
CA ASN A 295 -11.44 -29.69 10.37
C ASN A 295 -11.69 -31.17 10.01
N MET A 296 -10.84 -32.08 10.53
CA MET A 296 -11.22 -33.48 10.73
C MET A 296 -10.58 -34.06 12.02
N SER A 297 -11.44 -34.49 12.94
CA SER A 297 -11.16 -35.12 14.24
C SER A 297 -10.47 -36.51 14.11
N PRO A 298 -9.98 -37.11 15.22
CA PRO A 298 -8.70 -37.81 15.26
C PRO A 298 -8.77 -39.28 14.82
N LYS A 299 -7.83 -39.72 13.98
CA LYS A 299 -7.63 -41.14 13.67
C LYS A 299 -6.23 -41.63 14.08
N ARG A 300 -6.25 -42.48 15.12
CA ARG A 300 -5.38 -43.63 15.43
C ARG A 300 -3.86 -43.44 15.39
N LYS A 301 -3.29 -43.43 16.60
CA LYS A 301 -1.88 -43.74 16.91
C LYS A 301 -1.43 -45.01 16.17
N ARG A 302 -0.35 -44.92 15.38
CA ARG A 302 0.50 -46.06 15.01
C ARG A 302 1.81 -45.95 15.77
N THR A 303 2.00 -46.90 16.67
CA THR A 303 3.22 -47.15 17.44
C THR A 303 4.32 -47.61 16.49
N ILE A 304 5.45 -46.90 16.45
CA ILE A 304 6.67 -47.36 15.79
C ILE A 304 7.53 -48.04 16.86
N LYS A 305 7.75 -49.35 16.68
CA LYS A 305 8.74 -50.13 17.43
C LYS A 305 10.14 -49.72 16.94
N ILE A 306 11.01 -49.36 17.88
CA ILE A 306 12.44 -49.21 17.66
C ILE A 306 13.06 -50.55 18.10
N GLU A 307 13.62 -51.31 17.16
CA GLU A 307 14.47 -52.45 17.46
C GLU A 307 15.93 -51.98 17.53
N SER A 308 16.52 -52.18 18.70
CA SER A 308 17.93 -52.00 18.99
C SER A 308 18.68 -53.29 18.64
N SER A 309 19.59 -53.24 17.67
CA SER A 309 20.59 -54.29 17.45
C SER A 309 21.93 -53.80 17.99
N SER A 310 22.25 -54.28 19.20
CA SER A 310 23.60 -54.41 19.73
C SER A 310 24.32 -55.52 18.98
N GLU A 311 25.49 -55.25 18.41
CA GLU A 311 26.48 -56.29 18.10
C GLU A 311 27.85 -55.84 18.59
N SER A 312 28.39 -56.69 19.45
CA SER A 312 29.67 -56.67 20.14
C SER A 312 30.62 -57.65 19.44
N ASP A 313 31.90 -57.30 19.48
CA ASP A 313 33.10 -58.15 19.50
C ASP A 313 33.45 -59.00 18.26
N GLU A 314 34.51 -58.60 17.56
CA GLU A 314 35.84 -59.27 17.57
C GLU A 314 36.94 -58.35 17.01
#